data_AF-A0A8T6YIZ3-F1
#
_entry.id   AF-A0A8T6YIZ3-F1
#
_cell.length_a   1.000
_cell.length_b   1.000
_cell.length_c   1.000
_cell.angle_alpha   90.00
_cell.angle_beta   90.00
_cell.angle_gamma   90.00
#
_symmetry.space_group_name_H-M   'P 1'
#
loop_
_entity.id
_entity.type
_entity.pdbx_description
1 polymer ?
#
loop_
_entity_poly.entity_id
_entity_poly.type
_entity_poly.pdbx_seq_one_letter_code
_entity_poly.pdbx_strand_id
1 'polypeptide(L)'
;MQNQKSEWAVTESPRLTSYTLANFRQLPQIQKLGEEKQFEMEVVGNVLPFKTNNYVVEQLIDWNNVPNDSMFVLTFPQRGMLIPEHYAKMEAALKKGDKKEIQNTANEIRLQLNPHPAGQMELNVPTLNDGT
;
A
#
# COMPACT_ATOMS: atom_id res chain seq x y z
N MET A 1 -20.34 18.96 10.30
CA MET A 1 -18.89 18.89 10.57
C MET A 1 -18.72 18.21 11.90
N GLN A 2 -18.53 16.88 11.91
CA GLN A 2 -18.27 16.15 13.15
C GLN A 2 -16.76 16.17 13.38
N ASN A 3 -16.36 16.83 14.46
CA ASN A 3 -14.97 16.89 14.92
C ASN A 3 -14.50 15.46 15.21
N GLN A 4 -13.63 14.93 14.36
CA GLN A 4 -12.82 13.77 14.70
C GLN A 4 -11.86 14.26 15.80
N LYS A 5 -12.05 13.77 17.04
CA LYS A 5 -11.16 14.11 18.15
C LYS A 5 -9.79 13.51 17.84
N SER A 6 -8.75 14.34 17.82
CA SER A 6 -7.38 13.83 17.81
C SER A 6 -7.18 12.99 19.07
N GLU A 7 -6.73 11.75 18.91
CA GLU A 7 -6.41 10.91 20.07
C GLU A 7 -5.20 11.44 20.84
N TRP A 8 -4.38 12.28 20.19
CA TRP A 8 -3.17 12.84 20.78
C TRP A 8 -3.42 14.29 21.19
N ALA A 9 -2.90 14.67 22.37
CA ALA A 9 -2.84 16.07 22.77
C ALA A 9 -1.74 16.82 21.97
N VAL A 10 -1.92 18.12 21.72
CA VAL A 10 -0.95 18.96 20.99
C VAL A 10 0.45 18.96 21.63
N THR A 11 0.53 18.68 22.92
CA THR A 11 1.77 18.62 23.70
C THR A 11 2.38 17.22 23.81
N GLU A 12 1.71 16.19 23.31
CA GLU A 12 2.21 14.81 23.36
C GLU A 12 3.09 14.50 22.15
N SER A 13 4.11 13.67 22.37
CA SER A 13 4.93 13.08 21.31
C SER A 13 4.87 11.56 21.41
N PRO A 14 3.76 10.94 20.98
CA PRO A 14 3.59 9.50 21.05
C PRO A 14 4.65 8.79 20.21
N ARG A 15 5.04 7.59 20.64
CA ARG A 15 6.00 6.79 19.88
C ARG A 15 5.38 6.38 18.55
N LEU A 16 6.12 6.57 17.47
CA LEU A 16 5.71 6.11 16.16
C LEU A 16 5.82 4.59 16.06
N THR A 17 4.69 3.94 15.85
CA THR A 17 4.58 2.51 15.58
C THR A 17 4.33 2.31 14.09
N SER A 18 5.09 1.43 13.44
CA SER A 18 4.94 1.15 12.02
C SER A 18 3.95 0.02 11.75
N TYR A 19 3.11 0.19 10.74
CA TYR A 19 2.24 -0.85 10.20
C TYR A 19 2.69 -1.23 8.79
N THR A 20 2.78 -2.53 8.53
CA THR A 20 3.22 -3.15 7.27
C THR A 20 2.32 -4.33 6.96
N LEU A 21 2.61 -5.06 5.88
CA LEU A 21 1.85 -6.25 5.49
C LEU A 21 1.75 -7.28 6.62
N ALA A 22 2.78 -7.36 7.46
CA ALA A 22 2.84 -8.34 8.53
C ALA A 22 1.84 -8.09 9.67
N ASN A 23 1.36 -6.85 9.86
CA ASN A 23 0.57 -6.49 11.05
C ASN A 23 -0.62 -5.57 10.79
N PHE A 24 -0.85 -5.06 9.58
CA PHE A 24 -1.96 -4.13 9.32
C PHE A 24 -3.35 -4.71 9.66
N ARG A 25 -3.55 -6.03 9.53
CA ARG A 25 -4.79 -6.72 9.93
C ARG A 25 -5.07 -6.65 11.44
N GLN A 26 -4.09 -6.28 12.26
CA GLN A 26 -4.26 -6.09 13.70
C GLN A 26 -4.94 -4.75 14.03
N LEU A 27 -5.01 -3.81 13.08
CA LEU A 27 -5.66 -2.52 13.28
C LEU A 27 -7.18 -2.70 13.43
N PRO A 28 -7.80 -2.22 14.52
CA PRO A 28 -9.24 -2.31 14.72
C PRO A 28 -10.04 -1.68 13.58
N GLN A 29 -9.52 -0.60 12.98
CA GLN A 29 -10.15 0.08 11.84
C GLN A 29 -10.16 -0.78 10.58
N ILE A 30 -9.08 -1.55 10.34
CA ILE A 30 -8.97 -2.47 9.21
C ILE A 30 -9.89 -3.68 9.37
N GLN A 31 -10.02 -4.20 10.60
CA GLN A 31 -10.92 -5.32 10.89
C GLN A 31 -12.39 -5.01 10.57
N LYS A 32 -12.79 -3.73 10.62
CA LYS A 32 -14.15 -3.27 10.28
C LYS A 32 -14.45 -3.27 8.78
N LEU A 33 -13.44 -3.33 7.91
CA LEU A 33 -13.62 -3.24 6.46
C LEU A 33 -14.08 -4.55 5.80
N GLY A 34 -14.22 -5.64 6.58
CA GLY A 34 -14.60 -6.96 6.08
C GLY A 34 -13.41 -7.74 5.51
N GLU A 35 -13.57 -9.06 5.37
CA GLU A 35 -12.46 -9.94 4.97
C GLU A 35 -12.06 -9.73 3.51
N GLU A 36 -13.02 -9.47 2.62
CA GLU A 36 -12.74 -9.21 1.21
C GLU A 36 -11.78 -8.02 1.05
N LYS A 37 -12.07 -6.89 1.71
CA LYS A 37 -11.23 -5.69 1.61
C LYS A 37 -9.85 -5.89 2.23
N GLN A 38 -9.78 -6.60 3.35
CA GLN A 38 -8.50 -6.97 3.98
C GLN A 38 -7.66 -7.87 3.09
N PHE A 39 -8.31 -8.84 2.44
CA PHE A 39 -7.66 -9.73 1.51
C PHE A 39 -7.18 -9.00 0.26
N GLU A 40 -7.95 -8.06 -0.30
CA GLU A 40 -7.48 -7.18 -1.39
C GLU A 40 -6.18 -6.45 -1.01
N MET A 41 -6.13 -5.88 0.20
CA MET A 41 -4.94 -5.20 0.71
C MET A 41 -3.75 -6.15 0.84
N GLU A 42 -4.00 -7.40 1.26
CA GLU A 42 -2.98 -8.43 1.37
C GLU A 42 -2.45 -8.89 0.00
N VAL A 43 -3.34 -9.07 -1.00
CA VAL A 43 -2.95 -9.42 -2.38
C VAL A 43 -1.99 -8.36 -2.93
N VAL A 44 -2.37 -7.09 -2.85
CA VAL A 44 -1.58 -5.99 -3.39
C VAL A 44 -0.30 -5.78 -2.58
N GLY A 45 -0.38 -5.83 -1.26
CA GLY A 45 0.77 -5.61 -0.37
C GLY A 45 1.84 -6.70 -0.45
N ASN A 46 1.50 -7.91 -0.93
CA ASN A 46 2.51 -8.94 -1.24
C ASN A 46 3.35 -8.58 -2.47
N VAL A 47 2.81 -7.78 -3.40
CA VAL A 47 3.50 -7.32 -4.61
C VAL A 47 4.18 -5.97 -4.37
N LEU A 48 3.40 -4.96 -4.01
CA LEU A 48 3.89 -3.58 -3.84
C LEU A 48 4.28 -3.32 -2.39
N PRO A 49 5.47 -2.75 -2.14
CA PRO A 49 5.88 -2.43 -0.78
C PRO A 49 4.94 -1.38 -0.17
N PHE A 50 4.49 -1.61 1.07
CA PHE A 50 3.74 -0.62 1.82
C PHE A 50 4.22 -0.52 3.27
N LYS A 51 4.13 0.69 3.82
CA LYS A 51 4.37 0.99 5.22
C LYS A 51 3.62 2.26 5.60
N THR A 52 2.91 2.22 6.72
CA THR A 52 2.31 3.41 7.35
C THR A 52 2.66 3.44 8.84
N ASN A 53 2.14 4.40 9.60
CA ASN A 53 2.36 4.50 11.03
C ASN A 53 1.07 4.89 11.78
N ASN A 54 1.12 4.80 13.10
CA ASN A 54 0.00 5.16 13.98
C ASN A 54 -0.47 6.61 13.85
N TYR A 55 0.43 7.58 13.60
CA TYR A 55 -0.01 8.95 13.38
C TYR A 55 -0.92 9.07 12.14
N VAL A 56 -0.55 8.43 11.03
CA VAL A 56 -1.40 8.42 9.82
C VAL A 56 -2.75 7.75 10.12
N VAL A 57 -2.70 6.57 10.75
CA VAL A 57 -3.89 5.76 11.05
C VAL A 57 -4.84 6.46 12.02
N GLU A 58 -4.33 7.09 13.06
CA GLU A 58 -5.13 7.67 14.15
C GLU A 58 -5.52 9.12 13.88
N GLN A 59 -4.69 9.89 13.17
CA GLN A 59 -4.84 11.35 13.06
C GLN A 59 -5.18 11.84 11.66
N LEU A 60 -4.77 11.13 10.59
CA LEU A 60 -4.89 11.65 9.22
C LEU A 60 -6.00 10.99 8.41
N ILE A 61 -6.37 9.75 8.72
CA ILE A 61 -7.42 9.04 8.00
C ILE A 61 -8.78 9.33 8.62
N ASP A 62 -9.72 9.85 7.83
CA ASP A 62 -11.14 9.85 8.19
C ASP A 62 -11.76 8.48 7.88
N TRP A 63 -11.79 7.62 8.89
CA TRP A 63 -12.35 6.26 8.79
C TRP A 63 -13.85 6.23 8.51
N ASN A 64 -14.58 7.33 8.71
CA ASN A 64 -16.01 7.41 8.35
C ASN A 64 -16.22 7.69 6.86
N ASN A 65 -15.17 8.13 6.15
CA ASN A 65 -15.20 8.43 4.72
C ASN A 65 -14.47 7.37 3.88
N VAL A 66 -13.90 6.32 4.49
CA VAL A 66 -13.32 5.18 3.76
C VAL A 66 -14.43 4.45 2.99
N PRO A 67 -14.24 4.14 1.68
CA PRO A 67 -12.97 4.12 0.94
C PRO A 67 -12.58 5.42 0.21
N ASN A 68 -13.36 6.50 0.32
CA ASN A 68 -13.13 7.76 -0.41
C ASN A 68 -12.17 8.73 0.29
N ASP A 69 -11.66 8.39 1.48
CA ASP A 69 -10.68 9.19 2.19
C ASP A 69 -9.32 9.18 1.45
N SER A 70 -8.81 10.37 1.11
CA SER A 70 -7.56 10.51 0.36
C SER A 70 -6.34 9.95 1.10
N MET A 71 -6.28 10.09 2.43
CA MET A 71 -5.16 9.58 3.22
C MET A 71 -5.17 8.05 3.25
N PHE A 72 -6.34 7.41 3.34
CA PHE A 72 -6.49 5.97 3.19
C PHE A 72 -6.05 5.50 1.81
N VAL A 73 -6.54 6.14 0.74
CA VAL A 73 -6.20 5.79 -0.65
C VAL A 73 -4.69 5.92 -0.92
N LEU A 74 -4.04 6.94 -0.38
CA LEU A 74 -2.60 7.18 -0.56
C LEU A 74 -1.71 6.22 0.22
N THR A 75 -2.19 5.69 1.35
CA THR A 75 -1.31 4.98 2.31
C THR A 75 -1.58 3.49 2.45
N PHE A 76 -2.78 3.02 2.11
CA PHE A 76 -3.13 1.59 2.13
C PHE A 76 -3.19 1.00 0.71
N PRO A 77 -2.75 -0.27 0.53
CA PRO A 77 -2.81 -0.93 -0.77
C PRO A 77 -4.25 -0.99 -1.32
N GLN A 78 -4.43 -0.67 -2.59
CA GLN A 78 -5.75 -0.71 -3.25
C GLN A 78 -5.73 -1.72 -4.39
N ARG A 79 -6.82 -2.48 -4.57
CA ARG A 79 -6.98 -3.47 -5.66
C ARG A 79 -6.53 -2.93 -7.01
N GLY A 80 -6.93 -1.69 -7.34
CA GLY A 80 -6.64 -1.04 -8.62
C GLY A 80 -5.16 -0.68 -8.85
N MET A 81 -4.28 -0.90 -7.87
CA MET A 81 -2.83 -0.71 -8.04
C MET A 81 -2.17 -1.83 -8.86
N LEU A 82 -2.85 -2.96 -9.04
CA LEU A 82 -2.42 -4.03 -9.93
C LEU A 82 -3.41 -4.15 -11.09
N ILE A 83 -2.89 -4.48 -12.28
CA ILE A 83 -3.75 -4.88 -13.40
C ILE A 83 -4.51 -6.18 -13.05
N PRO A 84 -5.70 -6.42 -13.62
CA PRO A 84 -6.54 -7.58 -13.27
C PRO A 84 -5.81 -8.92 -13.32
N GLU A 85 -4.91 -9.11 -14.28
CA GLU A 85 -4.14 -10.34 -14.48
C GLU A 85 -3.14 -10.58 -13.34
N HIS A 86 -2.42 -9.53 -12.93
CA HIS A 86 -1.48 -9.59 -11.81
C HIS A 86 -2.20 -9.84 -10.50
N TYR A 87 -3.32 -9.14 -10.28
CA TYR A 87 -4.15 -9.33 -9.09
C TYR A 87 -4.64 -10.78 -8.99
N ALA A 88 -5.28 -11.29 -10.05
CA ALA A 88 -5.85 -12.64 -10.07
C ALA A 88 -4.76 -13.72 -9.84
N LYS A 89 -3.57 -13.52 -10.43
CA LYS A 89 -2.43 -14.43 -10.24
C LYS A 89 -1.96 -14.46 -8.79
N MET A 90 -1.79 -13.30 -8.17
CA MET A 90 -1.36 -13.19 -6.77
C MET A 90 -2.43 -13.70 -5.81
N GLU A 91 -3.71 -13.39 -6.08
CA GLU A 91 -4.85 -13.92 -5.34
C GLU A 91 -4.87 -15.45 -5.32
N ALA A 92 -4.68 -16.09 -6.48
CA ALA A 92 -4.65 -17.55 -6.60
C ALA A 92 -3.49 -18.17 -5.79
N ALA A 93 -2.31 -17.56 -5.83
CA ALA A 93 -1.17 -18.01 -5.04
C ALA A 93 -1.43 -17.91 -3.52
N LEU A 94 -2.04 -16.82 -3.07
CA LEU A 94 -2.41 -16.63 -1.65
C LEU A 94 -3.44 -17.66 -1.19
N LYS A 95 -4.47 -17.95 -2.01
CA LYS A 95 -5.49 -18.96 -1.68
C LYS A 95 -4.92 -20.38 -1.53
N LYS A 96 -3.82 -20.71 -2.23
CA LYS A 96 -3.11 -21.98 -2.08
C LYS A 96 -2.26 -22.03 -0.80
N GLY A 97 -1.71 -20.89 -0.38
CA GLY A 97 -0.96 -20.75 0.87
C GLY A 97 0.50 -21.24 0.84
N ASP A 98 1.05 -21.63 -0.32
CA ASP A 98 2.48 -21.96 -0.44
C ASP A 98 3.33 -20.69 -0.45
N LYS A 99 4.13 -20.51 0.60
CA LYS A 99 5.04 -19.36 0.77
C LYS A 99 6.01 -19.20 -0.41
N LYS A 100 6.51 -20.31 -0.97
CA LYS A 100 7.45 -20.25 -2.10
C LYS A 100 6.74 -19.78 -3.37
N GLU A 101 5.55 -20.31 -3.63
CA GLU A 101 4.70 -19.88 -4.75
C GLU A 101 4.30 -18.39 -4.64
N ILE A 102 3.92 -17.93 -3.45
CA ILE A 102 3.60 -16.52 -3.16
C ILE A 102 4.80 -15.62 -3.50
N GLN A 103 5.99 -15.95 -3.00
CA GLN A 103 7.19 -15.16 -3.23
C GLN A 103 7.61 -15.13 -4.71
N ASN A 104 7.55 -16.28 -5.38
CA ASN A 104 7.87 -16.38 -6.80
C ASN A 104 6.89 -15.55 -7.64
N THR A 105 5.59 -15.64 -7.33
CA THR A 105 4.53 -14.90 -8.02
C THR A 105 4.73 -13.39 -7.85
N ALA A 106 4.98 -12.93 -6.62
CA ALA A 106 5.24 -11.52 -6.35
C ALA A 106 6.47 -11.00 -7.12
N ASN A 107 7.55 -11.78 -7.15
CA ASN A 107 8.77 -11.40 -7.88
C ASN A 107 8.55 -11.34 -9.39
N GLU A 108 7.82 -12.28 -9.96
CA GLU A 108 7.47 -12.28 -11.38
C GLU A 108 6.65 -11.04 -11.76
N ILE A 109 5.65 -10.69 -10.95
CA ILE A 109 4.84 -9.48 -11.17
C ILE A 109 5.71 -8.23 -11.08
N ARG A 110 6.58 -8.11 -10.07
CA ARG A 110 7.50 -6.97 -9.93
C ARG A 110 8.44 -6.81 -11.13
N LEU A 111 8.92 -7.91 -11.70
CA LEU A 111 9.77 -7.87 -12.90
C LEU A 111 9.02 -7.31 -14.11
N GLN A 112 7.72 -7.60 -14.23
CA GLN A 112 6.88 -7.05 -15.31
C GLN A 112 6.51 -5.59 -15.09
N LEU A 113 6.38 -5.15 -13.82
CA LEU A 113 6.07 -3.76 -13.47
C LEU A 113 7.27 -2.82 -13.59
N ASN A 114 8.51 -3.33 -13.53
CA ASN A 114 9.71 -2.53 -13.68
C ASN A 114 10.09 -2.41 -15.16
N PRO A 115 9.88 -1.26 -15.82
CA PRO A 115 10.29 -1.07 -17.20
C PRO A 115 11.81 -0.89 -17.22
N HIS A 116 12.55 -1.98 -17.40
CA HIS A 116 14.00 -2.07 -17.67
C HIS A 116 14.93 -0.97 -17.07
N PRO A 117 15.82 -1.34 -16.11
CA PRO A 117 16.87 -0.46 -15.59
C PRO A 117 17.80 0.18 -16.65
N ALA A 118 17.88 -0.40 -17.86
CA ALA A 118 18.79 0.03 -18.91
C ALA A 118 18.30 1.26 -19.71
N GLY A 119 16.99 1.39 -19.97
CA GLY A 119 16.43 2.49 -20.78
C GLY A 119 16.20 3.78 -19.99
N GLN A 120 16.18 3.70 -18.67
CA GLN A 120 16.01 4.88 -17.81
C GLN A 120 17.23 5.82 -17.88
N MET A 121 18.43 5.28 -18.14
CA MET A 121 19.63 6.09 -18.38
C MET A 121 19.58 6.84 -19.72
N GLU A 122 18.84 6.37 -20.72
CA GLU A 122 18.70 7.08 -21.99
C GLU A 122 17.60 8.16 -21.93
N LEU A 123 16.52 7.89 -21.18
CA LEU A 123 15.34 8.76 -21.13
C LEU A 123 15.40 9.87 -20.06
N ASN A 124 16.14 9.66 -18.96
CA ASN A 124 16.23 10.63 -17.86
C ASN A 124 17.48 11.51 -17.93
N VAL A 125 18.26 11.47 -19.00
CA VAL A 125 19.40 12.39 -19.18
C VAL A 125 18.87 13.76 -19.57
N PRO A 126 19.16 14.82 -18.81
CA PRO A 126 18.77 16.17 -19.18
C PRO A 126 19.35 16.52 -20.54
N THR A 127 18.50 16.88 -21.49
CA THR A 127 18.92 17.52 -22.73
C THR A 127 18.92 19.03 -22.49
N LEU A 128 20.11 19.64 -22.49
CA LEU A 128 20.24 21.09 -22.56
C LEU A 128 19.83 21.52 -23.96
N ASN A 129 18.77 22.32 -24.07
CA ASN A 129 18.29 22.85 -25.34
C ASN A 129 19.02 24.14 -25.74
N ASP A 130 20.22 24.41 -25.23
CA ASP A 130 21.01 25.59 -25.59
C ASP A 130 22.32 25.61 -24.81
N GLY A 131 23.41 25.32 -25.52
CA GLY A 131 24.75 25.62 -25.02
C GLY A 131 25.02 27.13 -25.11
N THR A 132 24.82 27.84 -24.00
CA THR A 132 25.67 28.94 -23.49
C THR A 132 25.27 29.26 -22.07
#